data_AF-A0A7Y4VN40-F1
#
_entry.id   AF-A0A7Y4VN40-F1
#
_cell.length_a   1.000
_cell.length_b   1.000
_cell.length_c   1.000
_cell.angle_alpha   90.00
_cell.angle_beta   90.00
_cell.angle_gamma   90.00
#
_symmetry.space_group_name_H-M   'P 1'
#
loop_
_entity.id
_entity.type
_entity.pdbx_description
1 polymer ?
#
loop_
_entity_poly.entity_id
_entity_poly.type
_entity_poly.pdbx_seq_one_letter_code
_entity_poly.pdbx_strand_id
1 'polypeptide(L)'
;MKIIKLFLIFILFSLLTFLTQIGGIALLISFLTFRFIEKKITKYWTRISAKVVSFILIYLLFVFAFVPILAKPFGRVPLPVFQDHYLKPANIWTCLLNRNYVKPQLKEIALQVAMDMNKKFPGVTVNYLDANFPFIDRFPLFPHLSHNDGKKLDVSFQYNDYLNQITNEVPSWIGYGICEEPKEGEADTPKLCDQQGYWQYNLLHNLLLKDNENTFAFDAIRTKQLINLFTDRSEVSIVFIEPHLKNRLGLKSSKVRFHGCYAVRHDDHFHVQLK
;
A
#
# COMPACT_ATOMS: atom_id res chain seq x y z
N MET A 1 -36.46 10.24 13.28
CA MET A 1 -36.03 10.05 11.87
C MET A 1 -34.89 10.98 11.42
N LYS A 2 -35.00 12.32 11.57
CA LYS A 2 -33.93 13.27 11.16
C LYS A 2 -32.60 13.05 11.90
N ILE A 3 -32.66 12.80 13.22
CA ILE A 3 -31.47 12.55 14.06
C ILE A 3 -30.72 11.29 13.61
N ILE A 4 -31.43 10.17 13.40
CA ILE A 4 -30.85 8.91 12.91
C ILE A 4 -30.13 9.11 11.58
N LYS A 5 -30.74 9.86 10.64
CA LYS A 5 -30.11 10.16 9.35
C LYS A 5 -28.82 10.96 9.50
N LEU A 6 -28.82 11.97 10.38
CA LEU A 6 -27.63 12.77 10.64
C LEU A 6 -26.52 11.92 11.26
N PHE A 7 -26.87 11.04 12.20
CA PHE A 7 -25.94 10.09 12.81
C PHE A 7 -25.32 9.13 11.78
N LEU A 8 -26.11 8.57 10.87
CA LEU A 8 -25.60 7.70 9.79
C LEU A 8 -24.68 8.46 8.83
N ILE A 9 -25.01 9.71 8.50
CA ILE A 9 -24.12 10.57 7.68
C ILE A 9 -22.80 10.83 8.40
N PHE A 10 -22.84 11.08 9.71
CA PHE A 10 -21.64 11.28 10.52
C PHE A 10 -20.76 10.02 10.54
N ILE A 11 -21.34 8.84 10.78
CA ILE A 11 -20.60 7.58 10.72
C ILE A 11 -19.95 7.40 9.35
N LEU A 12 -20.71 7.60 8.27
CA LEU A 12 -20.19 7.46 6.91
C LEU A 12 -19.07 8.47 6.61
N PHE A 13 -19.24 9.72 7.03
CA PHE A 13 -18.21 10.75 6.92
C PHE A 13 -16.93 10.35 7.63
N SER A 14 -17.02 9.91 8.89
CA SER A 14 -15.87 9.50 9.69
C SER A 14 -15.20 8.26 9.10
N LEU A 15 -15.95 7.25 8.67
CA LEU A 15 -15.41 6.05 8.05
C LEU A 15 -14.68 6.37 6.74
N LEU A 16 -15.29 7.14 5.85
CA LEU A 16 -14.67 7.53 4.58
C LEU A 16 -13.41 8.37 4.81
N THR A 17 -13.44 9.29 5.79
CA THR A 17 -12.28 10.10 6.16
C THR A 17 -11.17 9.23 6.75
N PHE A 18 -11.49 8.30 7.63
CA PHE A 18 -10.51 7.38 8.21
C PHE A 18 -9.84 6.50 7.16
N LEU A 19 -10.60 5.96 6.20
CA LEU A 19 -10.07 5.07 5.17
C LEU A 19 -9.27 5.79 4.07
N THR A 20 -9.57 7.06 3.78
CA THR A 20 -9.07 7.73 2.56
C THR A 20 -8.49 9.14 2.78
N GLN A 21 -8.53 9.65 4.02
CA GLN A 21 -8.28 11.04 4.44
C GLN A 21 -9.24 12.09 3.84
N ILE A 22 -9.80 11.87 2.64
CA ILE A 22 -10.57 12.88 1.89
C ILE A 22 -12.05 12.52 1.67
N GLY A 23 -12.43 11.26 1.87
CA GLY A 23 -13.73 10.75 1.46
C GLY A 23 -14.92 11.41 2.16
N GLY A 24 -14.74 11.86 3.41
CA GLY A 24 -15.76 12.67 4.10
C GLY A 24 -15.99 14.02 3.43
N ILE A 25 -14.93 14.69 2.97
CA ILE A 25 -15.04 15.96 2.24
C ILE A 25 -15.75 15.73 0.90
N ALA A 26 -15.38 14.69 0.16
CA ALA A 26 -16.06 14.31 -1.08
C ALA A 26 -17.56 14.03 -0.85
N LEU A 27 -17.90 13.38 0.27
CA LEU A 27 -19.29 13.13 0.66
C LEU A 27 -20.05 14.45 0.87
N LEU A 28 -19.48 15.40 1.62
CA LEU A 28 -20.12 16.69 1.86
C LEU A 28 -20.35 17.47 0.55
N ILE A 29 -19.38 17.45 -0.37
CA ILE A 29 -19.50 18.10 -1.68
C ILE A 29 -20.60 17.43 -2.52
N SER A 30 -20.74 16.11 -2.45
CA SER A 30 -21.80 15.39 -3.17
C SER A 30 -23.22 15.81 -2.74
N PHE A 31 -23.40 16.32 -1.52
CA PHE A 31 -24.71 16.82 -1.09
C PHE A 31 -25.19 18.04 -1.89
N LEU A 32 -24.27 18.79 -2.50
CA LEU A 32 -24.60 19.89 -3.41
C LEU A 32 -25.31 19.39 -4.66
N THR A 33 -24.91 18.23 -5.20
CA THR A 33 -25.54 17.64 -6.40
C THR A 33 -26.87 16.95 -6.08
N PHE A 34 -27.01 16.43 -4.86
CA PHE A 34 -28.20 15.68 -4.44
C PHE A 34 -29.47 16.52 -4.54
N ARG A 35 -29.39 17.83 -4.31
CA ARG A 35 -30.51 18.77 -4.48
C ARG A 35 -31.04 18.79 -5.91
N PHE A 36 -30.16 18.75 -6.91
CA PHE A 36 -30.55 18.75 -8.31
C PHE A 36 -31.11 17.39 -8.73
N ILE A 37 -30.53 16.31 -8.22
CA ILE A 37 -30.98 14.94 -8.47
C ILE A 37 -32.40 14.72 -7.92
N GLU A 38 -32.67 15.19 -6.70
CA GLU A 38 -33.99 15.08 -6.06
C GLU A 38 -35.09 15.82 -6.82
N LYS A 39 -34.78 16.93 -7.47
CA LYS A 39 -35.73 17.69 -8.29
C LYS A 39 -36.07 17.00 -9.62
N LYS A 40 -35.09 16.32 -10.24
CA LYS A 40 -35.24 15.74 -11.58
C LYS A 40 -35.71 14.28 -11.58
N ILE A 41 -35.37 13.50 -10.55
CA ILE A 41 -35.61 12.05 -10.54
C ILE A 41 -36.61 11.70 -9.43
N THR A 42 -37.81 11.30 -9.85
CA THR A 42 -38.93 10.96 -8.95
C THR A 42 -38.88 9.51 -8.46
N LYS A 43 -38.44 8.57 -9.30
CA LYS A 43 -38.32 7.15 -8.95
C LYS A 43 -37.29 6.93 -7.84
N TYR A 44 -37.73 6.33 -6.73
CA TYR A 44 -36.94 6.19 -5.50
C TYR A 44 -35.57 5.53 -5.71
N TRP A 45 -35.54 4.34 -6.32
CA TRP A 45 -34.31 3.58 -6.55
C TRP A 45 -33.36 4.28 -7.53
N THR A 46 -33.90 4.78 -8.65
CA THR A 46 -33.11 5.55 -9.64
C THR A 46 -32.47 6.79 -9.01
N ARG A 47 -33.18 7.47 -8.11
CA ARG A 47 -32.68 8.63 -7.37
C ARG A 47 -31.53 8.26 -6.43
N ILE A 48 -31.64 7.13 -5.73
CA ILE A 48 -30.55 6.63 -4.86
C ILE A 48 -29.33 6.29 -5.70
N SER A 49 -29.50 5.51 -6.77
CA SER A 49 -28.39 5.15 -7.66
C SER A 49 -27.71 6.39 -8.26
N ALA A 50 -28.49 7.39 -8.69
CA ALA A 50 -27.93 8.64 -9.21
C ALA A 50 -27.10 9.41 -8.16
N LYS A 51 -27.51 9.40 -6.89
CA LYS A 51 -26.74 10.02 -5.79
C LYS A 51 -25.43 9.26 -5.53
N VAL A 52 -25.47 7.94 -5.50
CA VAL A 52 -24.28 7.09 -5.33
C VAL A 52 -23.30 7.32 -6.49
N VAL A 53 -23.79 7.30 -7.74
CA VAL A 53 -22.98 7.60 -8.93
C VAL A 53 -22.38 9.01 -8.83
N SER A 54 -23.17 10.01 -8.44
CA SER A 54 -22.65 11.37 -8.27
C SER A 54 -21.55 11.45 -7.22
N PHE A 55 -21.69 10.75 -6.09
CA PHE A 55 -20.64 10.68 -5.08
C PHE A 55 -19.38 10.00 -5.63
N ILE A 56 -19.52 8.86 -6.30
CA ILE A 56 -18.38 8.14 -6.91
C ILE A 56 -17.66 9.04 -7.92
N LEU A 57 -18.37 9.72 -8.81
CA LEU A 57 -17.76 10.62 -9.80
C LEU A 57 -17.00 11.77 -9.14
N ILE A 58 -17.58 12.40 -8.10
CA ILE A 58 -16.90 13.45 -7.33
C ILE A 58 -15.67 12.88 -6.64
N TYR A 59 -15.79 11.71 -6.00
CA TYR A 59 -14.68 11.07 -5.30
C TYR A 59 -13.53 10.75 -6.26
N LEU A 60 -13.79 10.12 -7.40
CA LEU A 60 -12.77 9.81 -8.41
C LEU A 60 -12.12 11.07 -9.00
N LEU A 61 -12.91 12.13 -9.19
CA LEU A 61 -12.38 13.44 -9.62
C LEU A 61 -11.43 14.02 -8.56
N PHE A 62 -11.76 13.89 -7.28
CA PHE A 62 -10.85 14.28 -6.20
C PHE A 62 -9.57 13.43 -6.20
N VAL A 63 -9.69 12.11 -6.19
CA VAL A 63 -8.56 11.17 -6.14
C VAL A 63 -7.58 11.37 -7.30
N PHE A 64 -8.08 11.52 -8.53
CA PHE A 64 -7.22 11.51 -9.72
C PHE A 64 -6.88 12.89 -10.27
N ALA A 65 -7.64 13.95 -9.95
CA ALA A 65 -7.36 15.29 -10.46
C ALA A 65 -6.95 16.28 -9.36
N PHE A 66 -7.76 16.45 -8.31
CA PHE A 66 -7.53 17.52 -7.34
C PHE A 66 -6.46 17.18 -6.30
N VAL A 67 -6.56 16.03 -5.64
CA VAL A 67 -5.65 15.64 -4.54
C VAL A 67 -4.18 15.60 -4.98
N PRO A 68 -3.80 15.03 -6.15
CA PRO A 68 -2.42 15.07 -6.65
C PRO A 68 -1.80 16.47 -6.74
N ILE A 69 -2.60 17.48 -7.05
CA ILE A 69 -2.16 18.87 -7.18
C ILE A 69 -2.11 19.52 -5.79
N LEU A 70 -3.16 19.34 -5.00
CA LEU A 70 -3.32 19.96 -3.69
C LEU A 70 -2.35 19.39 -2.64
N ALA A 71 -1.84 18.17 -2.80
CA ALA A 71 -0.92 17.52 -1.87
C ALA A 71 0.50 18.12 -1.92
N LYS A 72 0.90 18.75 -3.04
CA LYS A 72 2.28 19.24 -3.24
C LYS A 72 2.74 20.26 -2.20
N PRO A 73 1.94 21.29 -1.84
CA PRO A 73 2.30 22.24 -0.78
C PRO A 73 2.45 21.60 0.61
N PHE A 74 1.83 20.43 0.83
CA PHE A 74 1.99 19.63 2.05
C PHE A 74 3.24 18.72 1.99
N GLY A 75 4.06 18.88 0.95
CA GLY A 75 5.26 18.10 0.72
C GLY A 75 4.99 16.66 0.32
N ARG A 76 3.83 16.39 -0.29
CA ARG A 76 3.40 15.05 -0.73
C ARG A 76 3.20 15.01 -2.23
N VAL A 77 3.63 13.91 -2.84
CA VAL A 77 3.39 13.62 -4.26
C VAL A 77 2.90 12.18 -4.40
N PRO A 78 1.97 11.90 -5.34
CA PRO A 78 1.53 10.54 -5.58
C PRO A 78 2.58 9.75 -6.36
N LEU A 79 2.72 8.48 -6.00
CA LEU A 79 3.33 7.45 -6.86
C LEU A 79 2.43 7.16 -8.08
N PRO A 80 3.00 6.62 -9.17
CA PRO A 80 2.25 6.34 -10.40
C PRO A 80 1.05 5.41 -10.17
N VAL A 81 -0.13 5.74 -10.74
CA VAL A 81 -1.34 4.89 -10.66
C VAL A 81 -1.27 3.74 -11.67
N PHE A 82 -0.67 4.00 -12.81
CA PHE A 82 -0.30 3.00 -13.81
C PHE A 82 1.22 2.85 -13.84
N GLN A 83 1.71 1.84 -14.55
CA GLN A 83 3.14 1.67 -14.71
C GLN A 83 3.78 2.92 -15.32
N ASP A 84 4.79 3.44 -14.64
CA ASP A 84 5.62 4.55 -15.08
C ASP A 84 7.07 4.27 -14.67
N HIS A 85 8.01 4.32 -15.62
CA HIS A 85 9.42 3.98 -15.38
C HIS A 85 9.61 2.65 -14.61
N TYR A 86 8.84 1.62 -14.98
CA TYR A 86 8.85 0.27 -14.37
C TYR A 86 8.44 0.23 -12.89
N LEU A 87 7.75 1.25 -12.40
CA LEU A 87 7.12 1.27 -11.08
C LEU A 87 5.59 1.29 -11.24
N LYS A 88 4.88 0.38 -10.57
CA LYS A 88 3.40 0.33 -10.57
C LYS A 88 2.88 -0.03 -9.17
N PRO A 89 1.61 0.28 -8.83
CA PRO A 89 1.03 -0.22 -7.59
C PRO A 89 0.77 -1.72 -7.70
N ALA A 90 0.95 -2.46 -6.60
CA ALA A 90 0.58 -3.86 -6.51
C ALA A 90 -0.93 -4.07 -6.73
N ASN A 91 -1.75 -3.09 -6.34
CA ASN A 91 -3.18 -3.06 -6.61
C ASN A 91 -3.72 -1.62 -6.70
N ILE A 92 -4.84 -1.44 -7.40
CA ILE A 92 -5.44 -0.12 -7.59
C ILE A 92 -6.03 0.47 -6.29
N TRP A 93 -6.33 -0.36 -5.27
CA TRP A 93 -6.94 0.09 -4.03
C TRP A 93 -6.03 1.02 -3.24
N THR A 94 -4.71 0.79 -3.24
CA THR A 94 -3.74 1.72 -2.65
C THR A 94 -3.89 3.14 -3.23
N CYS A 95 -4.17 3.28 -4.53
CA CYS A 95 -4.42 4.58 -5.16
C CYS A 95 -5.83 5.12 -4.86
N LEU A 96 -6.86 4.27 -4.98
CA LEU A 96 -8.25 4.68 -4.73
C LEU A 96 -8.49 5.12 -3.29
N LEU A 97 -7.72 4.59 -2.33
CA LEU A 97 -7.76 4.97 -0.92
C LEU A 97 -6.78 6.12 -0.59
N ASN A 98 -6.10 6.71 -1.58
CA ASN A 98 -5.10 7.76 -1.40
C ASN A 98 -3.93 7.36 -0.48
N ARG A 99 -3.50 6.10 -0.52
CA ARG A 99 -2.39 5.57 0.29
C ARG A 99 -1.04 5.58 -0.43
N ASN A 100 -1.00 6.12 -1.66
CA ASN A 100 0.17 6.12 -2.54
C ASN A 100 0.99 7.43 -2.51
N TYR A 101 0.92 8.21 -1.42
CA TYR A 101 1.61 9.51 -1.35
C TYR A 101 2.91 9.42 -0.55
N VAL A 102 3.98 10.00 -1.10
CA VAL A 102 5.31 10.01 -0.50
C VAL A 102 5.93 11.41 -0.54
N LYS A 103 7.06 11.61 0.16
CA LYS A 103 7.94 12.76 -0.08
C LYS A 103 8.50 12.69 -1.51
N PRO A 104 8.72 13.82 -2.20
CA PRO A 104 9.28 13.85 -3.56
C PRO A 104 10.55 13.01 -3.72
N GLN A 105 11.48 13.11 -2.76
CA GLN A 105 12.73 12.35 -2.76
C GLN A 105 12.51 10.83 -2.77
N LEU A 106 11.52 10.31 -2.04
CA LEU A 106 11.23 8.87 -2.02
C LEU A 106 10.63 8.41 -3.35
N LYS A 107 9.79 9.24 -4.00
CA LYS A 107 9.29 8.95 -5.35
C LYS A 107 10.42 8.85 -6.36
N GLU A 108 11.35 9.80 -6.35
CA GLU A 108 12.52 9.79 -7.24
C GLU A 108 13.38 8.54 -7.03
N ILE A 109 13.67 8.20 -5.78
CA ILE A 109 14.41 6.97 -5.44
C ILE A 109 13.66 5.73 -5.92
N ALA A 110 12.36 5.61 -5.70
CA ALA A 110 11.57 4.45 -6.11
C ALA A 110 11.57 4.29 -7.64
N LEU A 111 11.39 5.37 -8.39
CA LEU A 111 11.46 5.36 -9.86
C LEU A 111 12.86 4.98 -10.35
N GLN A 112 13.92 5.54 -9.76
CA GLN A 112 15.29 5.21 -10.14
C GLN A 112 15.63 3.75 -9.85
N VAL A 113 15.24 3.22 -8.67
CA VAL A 113 15.44 1.82 -8.33
C VAL A 113 14.67 0.89 -9.28
N ALA A 114 13.44 1.26 -9.67
CA ALA A 114 12.67 0.50 -10.64
C ALA A 114 13.33 0.47 -12.03
N MET A 115 13.85 1.60 -12.50
CA MET A 115 14.63 1.66 -13.74
C MET A 115 15.92 0.84 -13.66
N ASP A 116 16.65 0.92 -12.55
CA ASP A 116 17.90 0.16 -12.36
C ASP A 116 17.62 -1.35 -12.29
N MET A 117 16.50 -1.76 -11.69
CA MET A 117 16.02 -3.14 -11.72
C MET A 117 15.74 -3.61 -13.15
N ASN A 118 14.98 -2.84 -13.92
CA ASN A 118 14.67 -3.20 -15.30
C ASN A 118 15.92 -3.25 -16.18
N LYS A 119 16.86 -2.32 -15.99
CA LYS A 119 18.16 -2.32 -16.69
C LYS A 119 18.96 -3.59 -16.42
N LYS A 120 18.92 -4.10 -15.18
CA LYS A 120 19.62 -5.32 -14.79
C LYS A 120 18.86 -6.60 -15.15
N PHE A 121 17.53 -6.55 -15.13
CA PHE A 121 16.63 -7.65 -15.46
C PHE A 121 15.53 -7.13 -16.41
N PRO A 122 15.78 -7.15 -17.73
CA PRO A 122 14.84 -6.61 -18.71
C PRO A 122 13.44 -7.19 -18.56
N GLY A 123 12.43 -6.31 -18.57
CA GLY A 123 11.02 -6.66 -18.41
C GLY A 123 10.51 -6.65 -16.97
N VAL A 124 11.39 -6.56 -15.97
CA VAL A 124 11.00 -6.45 -14.56
C VAL A 124 10.36 -5.11 -14.25
N THR A 125 9.28 -5.15 -13.49
CA THR A 125 8.57 -4.02 -12.89
C THR A 125 8.56 -4.17 -11.37
N VAL A 126 8.80 -3.06 -10.67
CA VAL A 126 8.69 -2.99 -9.21
C VAL A 126 7.26 -2.64 -8.82
N ASN A 127 6.69 -3.42 -7.91
CA ASN A 127 5.36 -3.21 -7.35
C ASN A 127 5.47 -2.54 -5.98
N TYR A 128 4.84 -1.39 -5.80
CA TYR A 128 4.74 -0.71 -4.50
C TYR A 128 3.39 -0.98 -3.82
N LEU A 129 3.35 -0.92 -2.50
CA LEU A 129 2.15 -1.08 -1.68
C LEU A 129 1.87 0.21 -0.88
N ASP A 130 1.45 0.11 0.39
CA ASP A 130 1.09 1.28 1.17
C ASP A 130 2.29 2.22 1.38
N ALA A 131 2.00 3.53 1.29
CA ALA A 131 2.98 4.59 1.41
C ALA A 131 2.57 5.61 2.48
N ASN A 132 1.65 6.53 2.20
CA ASN A 132 1.02 7.45 3.17
C ASN A 132 -0.18 8.15 2.52
N PHE A 133 -0.95 8.87 3.33
CA PHE A 133 -1.97 9.81 2.94
C PHE A 133 -1.42 11.19 2.46
N PRO A 134 -2.22 11.96 1.71
CA PRO A 134 -1.78 13.16 0.99
C PRO A 134 -1.56 14.45 1.79
N PHE A 135 -2.14 14.65 2.98
CA PHE A 135 -2.22 15.99 3.60
C PHE A 135 -1.67 16.10 5.02
N ILE A 136 -2.10 15.22 5.93
CA ILE A 136 -1.84 15.38 7.37
C ILE A 136 -0.87 14.31 7.87
N ASP A 137 0.23 14.72 8.47
CA ASP A 137 1.15 13.82 9.16
C ASP A 137 0.50 13.23 10.41
N ARG A 138 0.84 11.99 10.75
CA ARG A 138 0.26 11.23 11.89
C ARG A 138 -1.24 10.96 11.79
N PHE A 139 -1.84 11.17 10.62
CA PHE A 139 -3.14 10.59 10.33
C PHE A 139 -3.03 9.06 10.34
N PRO A 140 -3.89 8.33 11.06
CA PRO A 140 -3.71 6.89 11.27
C PRO A 140 -3.94 6.09 9.98
N LEU A 141 -2.88 5.49 9.45
CA LEU A 141 -2.94 4.56 8.31
C LEU A 141 -3.05 3.12 8.85
N PHE A 142 -4.26 2.63 9.14
CA PHE A 142 -4.41 1.26 9.66
C PHE A 142 -4.18 0.18 8.58
N PRO A 143 -3.42 -0.90 8.81
CA PRO A 143 -2.66 -1.23 10.02
C PRO A 143 -1.23 -0.62 10.05
N HIS A 144 -0.75 -0.04 8.95
CA HIS A 144 0.58 0.56 8.76
C HIS A 144 0.81 1.88 9.53
N LEU A 145 0.67 1.88 10.86
CA LEU A 145 0.71 3.10 11.69
C LEU A 145 2.02 3.90 11.61
N SER A 146 3.13 3.27 11.23
CA SER A 146 4.43 3.95 11.06
C SER A 146 4.45 4.87 9.84
N HIS A 147 3.60 4.64 8.84
CA HIS A 147 3.47 5.38 7.58
C HIS A 147 2.75 6.71 7.78
N ASN A 148 3.35 7.58 8.58
CA ASN A 148 2.71 8.78 9.08
C ASN A 148 3.35 10.09 8.60
N ASP A 149 4.43 10.00 7.84
CA ASP A 149 5.28 11.14 7.44
C ASP A 149 5.72 11.04 5.97
N GLY A 150 5.16 10.08 5.22
CA GLY A 150 5.41 9.78 3.81
C GLY A 150 6.90 9.62 3.46
N LYS A 151 7.70 9.26 4.46
CA LYS A 151 9.09 8.82 4.28
C LYS A 151 9.19 7.30 4.10
N LYS A 152 8.05 6.61 4.09
CA LYS A 152 7.96 5.15 4.14
C LYS A 152 7.21 4.61 2.93
N LEU A 153 7.65 3.47 2.45
CA LEU A 153 7.08 2.78 1.30
C LEU A 153 7.24 1.28 1.47
N ASP A 154 6.13 0.56 1.39
CA ASP A 154 6.16 -0.89 1.27
C ASP A 154 6.35 -1.29 -0.18
N VAL A 155 7.19 -2.29 -0.42
CA VAL A 155 7.57 -2.75 -1.75
C VAL A 155 7.49 -4.27 -1.80
N SER A 156 6.79 -4.78 -2.80
CA SER A 156 6.63 -6.22 -3.00
C SER A 156 7.97 -6.86 -3.33
N PHE A 157 8.12 -8.12 -2.94
CA PHE A 157 9.16 -8.97 -3.50
C PHE A 157 8.97 -9.21 -4.99
N GLN A 158 9.98 -9.83 -5.58
CA GLN A 158 10.00 -10.25 -6.97
C GLN A 158 9.65 -11.74 -7.04
N TYR A 159 8.81 -12.10 -8.00
CA TYR A 159 8.28 -13.45 -8.14
C TYR A 159 8.44 -13.97 -9.57
N ASN A 160 8.51 -15.28 -9.70
CA ASN A 160 8.27 -16.01 -10.94
C ASN A 160 6.86 -16.58 -10.94
N ASP A 161 6.30 -16.83 -12.12
CA ASP A 161 5.04 -17.55 -12.26
C ASP A 161 5.22 -19.07 -12.07
N TYR A 162 4.13 -19.83 -12.23
CA TYR A 162 4.09 -21.28 -12.13
C TYR A 162 4.95 -22.01 -13.18
N LEU A 163 5.35 -21.35 -14.27
CA LEU A 163 6.28 -21.83 -15.27
C LEU A 163 7.72 -21.42 -14.97
N ASN A 164 7.96 -20.82 -13.81
CA ASN A 164 9.23 -20.25 -13.38
C ASN A 164 9.74 -19.13 -14.30
N GLN A 165 8.83 -18.41 -14.98
CA GLN A 165 9.14 -17.24 -15.79
C GLN A 165 8.96 -15.96 -14.99
N ILE A 166 9.68 -14.90 -15.37
CA ILE A 166 9.56 -13.58 -14.76
C ILE A 166 8.12 -13.09 -14.86
N THR A 167 7.52 -12.75 -13.72
CA THR A 167 6.21 -12.07 -13.67
C THR A 167 6.32 -10.73 -12.96
N ASN A 168 5.43 -9.82 -13.35
CA ASN A 168 5.24 -8.51 -12.73
C ASN A 168 3.96 -8.47 -11.88
N GLU A 169 3.29 -9.61 -11.72
CA GLU A 169 2.14 -9.78 -10.83
C GLU A 169 2.61 -10.16 -9.43
N VAL A 170 1.74 -9.94 -8.44
CA VAL A 170 1.99 -10.25 -7.04
C VAL A 170 1.06 -11.37 -6.58
N PRO A 171 1.46 -12.20 -5.59
CA PRO A 171 0.64 -13.34 -5.15
C PRO A 171 -0.72 -12.92 -4.59
N SER A 172 -0.75 -11.82 -3.83
CA SER A 172 -1.94 -11.36 -3.13
C SER A 172 -2.64 -10.23 -3.88
N TRP A 173 -3.96 -10.35 -4.06
CA TRP A 173 -4.78 -9.31 -4.70
C TRP A 173 -4.86 -8.01 -3.90
N ILE A 174 -4.66 -8.07 -2.57
CA ILE A 174 -4.49 -6.87 -1.72
C ILE A 174 -3.01 -6.47 -1.54
N GLY A 175 -2.08 -7.26 -2.08
CA GLY A 175 -0.64 -7.07 -1.96
C GLY A 175 0.00 -7.64 -0.67
N TYR A 176 -0.78 -8.05 0.31
CA TYR A 176 -0.32 -8.55 1.61
C TYR A 176 -0.87 -9.95 1.95
N GLY A 177 -0.23 -10.67 2.85
CA GLY A 177 -0.72 -11.88 3.51
C GLY A 177 -0.26 -13.23 2.96
N ILE A 178 0.41 -13.25 1.80
CA ILE A 178 1.06 -14.47 1.28
C ILE A 178 2.54 -14.38 1.61
N CYS A 179 2.94 -15.12 2.64
CA CYS A 179 4.22 -14.98 3.31
C CYS A 179 5.23 -16.02 2.82
N GLU A 180 6.48 -15.58 2.65
CA GLU A 180 7.64 -16.44 2.44
C GLU A 180 8.06 -17.06 3.76
N GLU A 181 7.49 -18.22 4.09
CA GLU A 181 7.72 -18.87 5.38
C GLU A 181 9.20 -19.23 5.63
N PRO A 182 9.64 -19.27 6.91
CA PRO A 182 10.94 -19.81 7.29
C PRO A 182 11.11 -21.26 6.80
N LYS A 183 12.29 -21.56 6.27
CA LYS A 183 12.68 -22.93 5.88
C LYS A 183 13.21 -23.70 7.10
N GLU A 184 13.29 -25.01 6.97
CA GLU A 184 13.94 -25.85 7.97
C GLU A 184 15.36 -25.33 8.28
N GLY A 185 15.65 -25.13 9.57
CA GLY A 185 16.91 -24.59 10.07
C GLY A 185 17.02 -23.06 10.07
N GLU A 186 16.04 -22.33 9.56
CA GLU A 186 15.99 -20.87 9.66
C GLU A 186 15.30 -20.40 10.95
N ALA A 187 15.53 -19.13 11.32
CA ALA A 187 14.89 -18.52 12.47
C ALA A 187 13.38 -18.33 12.21
N ASP A 188 12.55 -19.04 12.97
CA ASP A 188 11.09 -18.95 12.89
C ASP A 188 10.56 -17.79 13.76
N THR A 189 10.77 -16.58 13.24
CA THR A 189 10.31 -15.32 13.88
C THR A 189 8.79 -15.27 14.04
N PRO A 190 7.96 -15.68 13.04
CA PRO A 190 6.51 -15.74 13.21
C PRO A 190 6.06 -16.59 14.39
N LYS A 191 6.65 -17.78 14.57
CA LYS A 191 6.37 -18.64 15.72
C LYS A 191 6.87 -18.06 17.02
N LEU A 192 8.07 -17.48 17.04
CA LEU A 192 8.63 -16.82 18.23
C LEU A 192 7.76 -15.66 18.72
N CYS A 193 7.30 -14.80 17.80
CA CYS A 193 6.42 -13.69 18.13
C CYS A 193 5.05 -14.18 18.64
N ASP A 194 4.48 -15.21 18.03
CA ASP A 194 3.22 -15.82 18.47
C ASP A 194 3.33 -16.39 19.90
N GLN A 195 4.40 -17.13 20.19
CA GLN A 195 4.69 -17.68 21.52
C GLN A 195 4.88 -16.61 22.60
N GLN A 196 5.28 -15.39 22.21
CA GLN A 196 5.39 -14.24 23.10
C GLN A 196 4.07 -13.48 23.28
N GLY A 197 2.97 -13.93 22.65
CA GLY A 197 1.64 -13.34 22.75
C GLY A 197 1.33 -12.26 21.71
N TYR A 198 2.19 -12.04 20.73
CA TYR A 198 1.96 -11.06 19.65
C TYR A 198 1.07 -11.64 18.55
N TRP A 199 -0.18 -11.96 18.88
CA TRP A 199 -1.15 -12.54 17.93
C TRP A 199 -1.34 -11.68 16.67
N GLN A 200 -1.21 -10.35 16.80
CA GLN A 200 -1.35 -9.43 15.67
C GLN A 200 -0.28 -9.62 14.60
N TYR A 201 0.86 -10.23 14.95
CA TYR A 201 1.97 -10.49 14.04
C TYR A 201 1.56 -11.35 12.84
N ASN A 202 0.72 -12.37 13.11
CA ASN A 202 0.23 -13.33 12.12
C ASN A 202 -1.19 -13.00 11.61
N LEU A 203 -1.74 -11.84 11.97
CA LEU A 203 -3.16 -11.53 11.72
C LEU A 203 -3.54 -11.61 10.24
N LEU A 204 -2.78 -10.95 9.37
CA LEU A 204 -3.06 -10.96 7.93
C LEU A 204 -2.88 -12.35 7.33
N HIS A 205 -1.81 -13.04 7.69
CA HIS A 205 -1.52 -14.40 7.25
C HIS A 205 -2.66 -15.38 7.60
N ASN A 206 -3.24 -15.25 8.80
CA ASN A 206 -4.29 -16.15 9.28
C ASN A 206 -5.68 -15.81 8.73
N LEU A 207 -5.95 -14.53 8.41
CA LEU A 207 -7.26 -14.08 7.94
C LEU A 207 -7.45 -14.22 6.43
N LEU A 208 -6.38 -14.13 5.65
CA LEU A 208 -6.47 -14.02 4.20
C LEU A 208 -6.46 -15.39 3.54
N LEU A 209 -7.30 -15.53 2.51
CA LEU A 209 -7.33 -16.71 1.67
C LEU A 209 -6.03 -16.80 0.85
N LYS A 210 -5.44 -17.99 0.83
CA LYS A 210 -4.14 -18.26 0.19
C LYS A 210 -4.29 -18.86 -1.21
N ASP A 211 -5.32 -18.45 -1.95
CA ASP A 211 -5.74 -19.10 -3.19
C ASP A 211 -4.65 -19.12 -4.30
N ASN A 212 -3.63 -18.25 -4.19
CA ASN A 212 -2.53 -18.11 -5.14
C ASN A 212 -1.14 -18.49 -4.58
N GLU A 213 -1.04 -19.07 -3.39
CA GLU A 213 0.26 -19.35 -2.76
C GLU A 213 1.15 -20.28 -3.62
N ASN A 214 0.53 -21.20 -4.38
CA ASN A 214 1.26 -22.15 -5.23
C ASN A 214 1.45 -21.70 -6.70
N THR A 215 0.97 -20.51 -7.06
CA THR A 215 1.08 -20.01 -8.45
C THR A 215 2.28 -19.08 -8.67
N PHE A 216 2.92 -18.65 -7.58
CA PHE A 216 4.06 -17.77 -7.59
C PHE A 216 5.24 -18.41 -6.86
N ALA A 217 6.44 -18.26 -7.42
CA ALA A 217 7.68 -18.68 -6.79
C ALA A 217 8.52 -17.46 -6.44
N PHE A 218 8.97 -17.36 -5.18
CA PHE A 218 9.83 -16.27 -4.73
C PHE A 218 11.16 -16.22 -5.49
N ASP A 219 11.46 -15.07 -6.09
CA ASP A 219 12.72 -14.82 -6.77
C ASP A 219 13.72 -14.17 -5.81
N ALA A 220 14.53 -15.00 -5.17
CA ALA A 220 15.57 -14.56 -4.23
C ALA A 220 16.63 -13.66 -4.90
N ILE A 221 16.96 -13.88 -6.17
CA ILE A 221 18.03 -13.15 -6.86
C ILE A 221 17.57 -11.72 -7.14
N ARG A 222 16.39 -11.56 -7.75
CA ARG A 222 15.82 -10.25 -8.07
C ARG A 222 15.41 -9.49 -6.81
N THR A 223 14.83 -10.18 -5.82
CA THR A 223 14.46 -9.54 -4.53
C THR A 223 15.69 -9.02 -3.79
N LYS A 224 16.78 -9.82 -3.71
CA LYS A 224 18.04 -9.37 -3.13
C LYS A 224 18.58 -8.13 -3.84
N GLN A 225 18.56 -8.13 -5.17
CA GLN A 225 19.04 -6.99 -5.95
C GLN A 225 18.21 -5.73 -5.69
N LEU A 226 16.88 -5.87 -5.67
CA LEU A 226 15.96 -4.78 -5.41
C LEU A 226 16.23 -4.13 -4.05
N ILE A 227 16.38 -4.95 -3.00
CA ILE A 227 16.70 -4.45 -1.66
C ILE A 227 18.06 -3.75 -1.64
N ASN A 228 19.09 -4.33 -2.27
CA ASN A 228 20.41 -3.71 -2.33
C ASN A 228 20.37 -2.33 -2.99
N LEU A 229 19.66 -2.18 -4.12
CA LEU A 229 19.49 -0.90 -4.82
C LEU A 229 18.85 0.18 -3.94
N PHE A 230 17.92 -0.18 -3.05
CA PHE A 230 17.41 0.76 -2.04
C PHE A 230 18.47 1.06 -0.98
N THR A 231 19.15 0.05 -0.44
CA THR A 231 20.14 0.25 0.62
C THR A 231 21.39 1.03 0.18
N ASP A 232 21.70 1.03 -1.11
CA ASP A 232 22.81 1.78 -1.70
C ASP A 232 22.52 3.29 -1.76
N ARG A 233 21.26 3.71 -1.64
CA ARG A 233 20.88 5.13 -1.60
C ARG A 233 21.23 5.73 -0.26
N SER A 234 21.97 6.83 -0.27
CA SER A 234 22.42 7.53 0.94
C SER A 234 21.25 8.08 1.77
N GLU A 235 20.12 8.36 1.12
CA GLU A 235 18.89 8.93 1.62
C GLU A 235 18.04 7.91 2.39
N VAL A 236 18.16 6.62 2.03
CA VAL A 236 17.49 5.51 2.71
C VAL A 236 18.24 5.22 4.00
N SER A 237 17.50 5.24 5.11
CA SER A 237 18.02 5.00 6.45
C SER A 237 17.82 3.55 6.90
N ILE A 238 16.66 2.98 6.59
CA ILE A 238 16.23 1.66 7.09
C ILE A 238 15.50 0.91 5.97
N VAL A 239 15.73 -0.41 5.93
CA VAL A 239 14.89 -1.37 5.22
C VAL A 239 14.47 -2.46 6.22
N PHE A 240 13.16 -2.64 6.44
CA PHE A 240 12.68 -3.74 7.28
C PHE A 240 12.30 -4.96 6.44
N ILE A 241 12.74 -6.13 6.91
CA ILE A 241 12.43 -7.45 6.35
C ILE A 241 12.57 -8.49 7.47
N GLU A 242 11.90 -9.63 7.33
CA GLU A 242 12.03 -10.72 8.31
C GLU A 242 13.47 -11.25 8.46
N PRO A 243 13.85 -11.67 9.68
CA PRO A 243 15.19 -12.19 9.97
C PRO A 243 15.62 -13.39 9.10
N HIS A 244 14.73 -14.35 8.83
CA HIS A 244 15.06 -15.51 8.00
C HIS A 244 15.35 -15.09 6.56
N LEU A 245 14.58 -14.17 5.99
CA LEU A 245 14.82 -13.64 4.66
C LEU A 245 16.11 -12.82 4.59
N LYS A 246 16.42 -12.02 5.61
CA LYS A 246 17.70 -11.31 5.70
C LYS A 246 18.88 -12.27 5.55
N ASN A 247 18.83 -13.40 6.26
CA ASN A 247 19.87 -14.42 6.23
C ASN A 247 19.87 -15.19 4.90
N ARG A 248 18.71 -15.68 4.45
CA ARG A 248 18.52 -16.44 3.20
C ARG A 248 19.02 -15.66 1.97
N LEU A 249 18.72 -14.36 1.91
CA LEU A 249 19.16 -13.48 0.84
C LEU A 249 20.62 -13.01 1.01
N GLY A 250 21.23 -13.22 2.18
CA GLY A 250 22.59 -12.77 2.48
C GLY A 250 22.73 -11.25 2.38
N LEU A 251 21.77 -10.51 2.94
CA LEU A 251 21.75 -9.04 2.95
C LEU A 251 22.73 -8.49 4.00
N LYS A 252 23.74 -7.72 3.55
CA LYS A 252 24.86 -7.28 4.39
C LYS A 252 24.76 -5.85 4.91
N SER A 253 23.90 -5.01 4.31
CA SER A 253 23.78 -3.60 4.71
C SER A 253 23.25 -3.46 6.13
N SER A 254 23.87 -2.58 6.92
CA SER A 254 23.44 -2.24 8.29
C SER A 254 22.08 -1.51 8.34
N LYS A 255 21.57 -1.09 7.18
CA LYS A 255 20.23 -0.53 7.01
C LYS A 255 19.15 -1.61 7.06
N VAL A 256 19.48 -2.88 6.79
CA VAL A 256 18.52 -3.98 6.79
C VAL A 256 18.30 -4.49 8.22
N ARG A 257 17.09 -4.31 8.74
CA ARG A 257 16.75 -4.53 10.15
C ARG A 257 15.45 -5.31 10.30
N PHE A 258 15.24 -5.86 11.49
CA PHE A 258 13.95 -6.41 11.90
C PHE A 258 13.15 -5.32 12.62
N HIS A 259 11.84 -5.26 12.38
CA HIS A 259 10.95 -4.24 12.96
C HIS A 259 10.41 -4.61 14.34
N GLY A 260 10.57 -5.86 14.78
CA GLY A 260 10.07 -6.36 16.07
C GLY A 260 8.63 -6.89 16.01
N CYS A 261 8.24 -7.71 16.99
CA CYS A 261 6.95 -8.42 17.00
C CYS A 261 5.69 -7.53 17.17
N TYR A 262 5.86 -6.22 17.41
CA TYR A 262 4.73 -5.31 17.66
C TYR A 262 3.98 -4.88 16.39
N ALA A 263 4.53 -5.15 15.21
CA ALA A 263 3.90 -4.90 13.92
C ALA A 263 3.69 -6.22 13.16
N VAL A 264 2.84 -6.20 12.13
CA VAL A 264 2.62 -7.36 11.25
C VAL A 264 3.94 -7.75 10.56
N ARG A 265 4.12 -9.05 10.30
CA ARG A 265 5.29 -9.63 9.61
C ARG A 265 5.57 -8.99 8.25
N HIS A 266 6.85 -8.95 7.86
CA HIS A 266 7.35 -8.41 6.58
C HIS A 266 8.08 -9.49 5.74
N ASP A 267 7.38 -10.57 5.47
CA ASP A 267 7.80 -11.68 4.59
C ASP A 267 6.83 -11.92 3.43
N ASP A 268 5.93 -11.00 3.17
CA ASP A 268 5.18 -10.83 1.92
C ASP A 268 5.67 -9.60 1.12
N HIS A 269 6.35 -8.67 1.80
CA HIS A 269 6.94 -7.44 1.27
C HIS A 269 8.14 -7.00 2.12
N PHE A 270 8.86 -5.95 1.69
CA PHE A 270 9.80 -5.23 2.55
C PHE A 270 9.44 -3.74 2.63
N HIS A 271 9.84 -3.12 3.73
CA HIS A 271 9.54 -1.72 4.01
C HIS A 271 10.79 -0.87 3.84
N VAL A 272 10.69 0.27 3.15
CA VAL A 272 11.78 1.23 2.94
C VAL A 272 11.47 2.53 3.66
N GLN A 273 12.46 3.10 4.36
CA GLN A 273 12.34 4.37 5.06
C GLN A 273 13.49 5.34 4.74
N LEU A 274 13.15 6.61 4.48
CA LEU A 274 14.12 7.71 4.38
C LEU A 274 14.68 8.14 5.74
N LYS A 275 15.79 8.88 5.73
CA LYS A 275 16.33 9.59 6.89
C LYS A 275 15.33 10.60 7.50
#